data_AF-A0A2E9LPR5-F1
#
_entry.id   AF-A0A2E9LPR5-F1
#
_cell.length_a   1.000
_cell.length_b   1.000
_cell.length_c   1.000
_cell.angle_alpha   90.00
_cell.angle_beta   90.00
_cell.angle_gamma   90.00
#
_symmetry.space_group_name_H-M   'P 1'
#
loop_
_entity.id
_entity.type
_entity.pdbx_description
1 polymer ?
#
loop_
_entity_poly.entity_id
_entity_poly.type
_entity_poly.pdbx_seq_one_letter_code
_entity_poly.pdbx_strand_id
1 'polypeptide(L)' 'MIRFARCNALLSLALDASGKGCRYVAKGANDDEVVANMSEHLTSVHQVDPGIMKANILASTKTNNG' A
#
# COMPACT_ATOMS: atom_id res chain seq x y z
N MET A 1 -13.08 5.28 11.92
CA MET A 1 -13.11 4.39 10.74
C MET A 1 -11.71 4.38 10.15
N ILE A 2 -11.07 3.22 9.99
CA ILE A 2 -9.68 3.15 9.51
C ILE A 2 -9.69 2.70 8.04
N ARG A 3 -9.00 3.45 7.19
CA ARG A 3 -8.77 3.08 5.79
C ARG A 3 -7.45 2.34 5.67
N PHE A 4 -7.38 1.36 4.78
CA PHE A 4 -6.17 0.55 4.60
C PHE A 4 -6.03 -0.03 3.20
N ALA A 5 -4.78 -0.21 2.75
CA ALA A 5 -4.44 -0.90 1.51
C ALA A 5 -3.33 -1.93 1.77
N ARG A 6 -3.40 -3.10 1.16
CA ARG A 6 -2.37 -4.16 1.28
C ARG A 6 -1.45 -4.12 0.08
N CYS A 7 -0.14 -4.20 0.30
CA CYS A 7 0.83 -4.17 -0.80
C CYS A 7 0.63 -5.31 -1.80
N ASN A 8 0.33 -6.52 -1.31
CA ASN A 8 0.06 -7.67 -2.18
C ASN A 8 -1.25 -7.58 -2.98
N ALA A 9 -2.14 -6.64 -2.67
CA ALA A 9 -3.30 -6.35 -3.52
C ALA A 9 -2.90 -5.52 -4.76
N LEU A 10 -1.77 -4.82 -4.70
CA LEU A 10 -1.22 -3.99 -5.77
C LEU A 10 -0.18 -4.75 -6.59
N LEU A 11 0.69 -5.50 -5.90
CA LEU A 11 1.81 -6.23 -6.46
C LEU A 11 1.79 -7.67 -5.92
N SER A 12 1.01 -8.55 -6.56
CA SER A 12 0.71 -9.89 -6.05
C SER A 12 1.93 -10.79 -5.76
N LEU A 13 3.08 -10.51 -6.38
CA LEU A 13 4.35 -11.25 -6.22
C LEU A 13 5.47 -10.42 -5.58
N ALA A 14 5.16 -9.24 -5.03
CA ALA A 14 6.15 -8.41 -4.37
C ALA A 14 6.77 -9.14 -3.17
N LEU A 15 8.09 -9.10 -3.07
CA LEU A 15 8.84 -9.61 -1.92
C LEU A 15 9.25 -8.46 -1.01
N ASP A 16 9.14 -8.65 0.30
CA ASP A 16 9.68 -7.74 1.30
C ASP A 16 11.21 -7.74 1.30
N ALA A 17 11.80 -6.86 2.12
CA ALA A 17 13.26 -6.75 2.24
C ALA A 17 13.95 -8.04 2.75
N SER A 18 13.19 -9.00 3.30
CA SER A 18 13.69 -10.31 3.73
C SER A 18 13.49 -11.41 2.67
N GLY A 19 13.03 -11.06 1.46
CA GLY A 19 12.77 -12.00 0.37
C GLY A 19 11.50 -12.84 0.56
N LYS A 20 10.62 -12.50 1.51
CA LYS A 20 9.33 -13.18 1.73
C LYS A 20 8.22 -12.41 1.04
N GLY A 21 7.10 -13.06 0.70
CA GLY A 21 5.95 -12.36 0.12
C GLY A 21 5.53 -11.15 0.95
N CYS A 22 5.43 -9.98 0.34
CA CYS A 22 5.22 -8.71 1.03
C CYS A 22 3.82 -8.66 1.66
N ARG A 23 3.78 -8.50 3.00
CA ARG A 23 2.54 -8.42 3.79
C ARG A 23 2.26 -7.04 4.35
N TYR A 24 2.95 -6.01 3.84
CA TYR A 24 2.76 -4.65 4.32
C TYR A 24 1.33 -4.16 4.10
N VAL A 25 0.83 -3.42 5.09
CA VAL A 25 -0.52 -2.82 5.07
C VAL A 25 -0.38 -1.35 5.44
N ALA A 26 -0.60 -0.47 4.47
CA ALA A 26 -0.74 0.96 4.74
C ALA A 26 -2.09 1.21 5.42
N LYS A 27 -2.10 2.04 6.46
CA LYS A 27 -3.30 2.44 7.20
C LYS A 27 -3.33 3.95 7.35
N GLY A 28 -4.53 4.53 7.41
CA GLY A 28 -4.72 5.97 7.60
C GLY A 28 -6.15 6.31 8.02
N ALA A 29 -6.34 7.51 8.53
CA ALA A 29 -7.66 8.07 8.84
C ALA A 29 -8.44 8.45 7.56
N ASN A 30 -7.74 8.73 6.47
CA ASN A 30 -8.27 9.11 5.16
C ASN A 30 -7.45 8.45 4.04
N ASP A 31 -7.88 8.65 2.78
CA ASP A 31 -7.20 8.06 1.61
C ASP A 31 -5.81 8.64 1.39
N ASP A 32 -5.61 9.93 1.66
CA ASP A 32 -4.31 10.59 1.43
C ASP A 32 -3.23 10.02 2.35
N GLU A 33 -3.57 9.71 3.60
CA GLU A 33 -2.67 9.01 4.53
C GLU A 33 -2.34 7.58 4.06
N VAL A 34 -3.32 6.85 3.52
CA VAL A 34 -3.08 5.51 2.94
C VAL A 34 -2.18 5.60 1.71
N VAL A 35 -2.42 6.59 0.85
CA VAL A 35 -1.60 6.85 -0.33
C VAL A 35 -0.18 7.21 0.08
N ALA A 36 0.02 8.12 1.02
CA ALA A 36 1.35 8.49 1.51
C ALA A 36 2.11 7.29 2.06
N ASN A 37 1.49 6.53 2.97
CA ASN A 37 2.11 5.37 3.63
C ASN A 37 2.41 4.22 2.67
N MET A 38 1.57 3.99 1.66
CA MET A 38 1.84 2.97 0.64
C MET A 38 2.88 3.45 -0.37
N SER A 39 2.87 4.74 -0.72
CA SER A 39 3.84 5.34 -1.64
C SER A 39 5.26 5.25 -1.08
N GLU A 40 5.44 5.61 0.19
CA GLU A 40 6.72 5.47 0.88
C GLU A 40 7.22 4.03 0.88
N HIS A 41 6.34 3.07 1.18
CA HIS A 41 6.68 1.65 1.17
C HIS A 41 7.09 1.15 -0.23
N LEU A 42 6.30 1.50 -1.26
CA LEU A 42 6.57 1.11 -2.65
C LEU A 42 7.93 1.66 -3.12
N THR A 43 8.27 2.89 -2.78
CA THR A 43 9.58 3.47 -3.10
C THR A 43 10.68 2.79 -2.31
N SER A 44 10.54 2.64 -0.99
CA SER A 44 11.61 2.12 -0.14
C SER A 44 11.91 0.64 -0.40
N VAL A 45 10.89 -0.20 -0.56
CA VAL A 45 11.04 -1.66 -0.60
C VAL A 45 11.05 -2.20 -2.03
N HIS A 46 10.22 -1.63 -2.90
CA HIS A 46 10.03 -2.15 -4.26
C HIS A 46 10.64 -1.25 -5.35
N GLN A 47 11.20 -0.08 -4.97
CA GLN A 47 11.74 0.91 -5.91
C GLN A 47 10.71 1.29 -7.01
N VAL A 48 9.42 1.23 -6.67
CA VAL A 48 8.32 1.59 -7.56
C VAL A 48 8.00 3.06 -7.38
N ASP A 49 7.86 3.77 -8.50
CA ASP A 49 7.42 5.17 -8.50
C ASP A 49 5.96 5.24 -8.01
N PRO A 50 5.69 5.96 -6.90
CA PRO A 50 4.34 6.11 -6.38
C PRO A 50 3.42 6.94 -7.28
N GLY A 51 3.98 7.81 -8.14
CA GLY A 51 3.21 8.67 -9.05
C GLY A 51 2.32 7.89 -10.01
N ILE A 52 2.76 6.70 -10.44
CA ILE A 52 1.98 5.80 -11.31
C ILE A 52 1.03 4.88 -10.53
N MET A 53 1.18 4.77 -9.21
CA MET A 53 0.44 3.81 -8.38
C MET A 53 -0.71 4.43 -7.58
N LYS A 54 -0.84 5.76 -7.52
CA LYS A 54 -1.90 6.44 -6.75
C LYS A 54 -3.30 5.89 -7.02
N ALA A 55 -3.70 5.77 -8.28
CA ALA A 55 -5.03 5.26 -8.65
C ALA A 55 -5.24 3.80 -8.18
N ASN A 56 -4.19 2.96 -8.29
CA ASN A 56 -4.24 1.56 -7.86
C ASN A 56 -4.35 1.45 -6.33
N ILE A 57 -3.63 2.29 -5.59
CA ILE A 57 -3.69 2.37 -4.12
C ILE A 57 -5.11 2.72 -3.69
N LEU A 58 -5.71 3.75 -4.29
CA LEU A 58 -7.08 4.16 -4.01
C LEU A 58 -8.09 3.05 -4.34
N ALA A 59 -7.98 2.43 -5.51
CA ALA A 59 -8.86 1.32 -5.91
C ALA A 59 -8.76 0.10 -4.97
N SER A 60 -7.59 -0.10 -4.34
CA SER A 60 -7.34 -1.19 -3.40
C SER A 60 -7.61 -0.80 -1.94
N THR A 61 -7.92 0.47 -1.67
CA THR A 61 -8.16 0.97 -0.32
C THR A 61 -9.52 0.50 0.17
N LYS A 62 -9.52 -0.10 1.35
CA LYS A 62 -10.70 -0.63 2.02
C LYS A 62 -10.90 0.08 3.34
N THR A 63 -12.14 0.05 3.80
CA THR A 63 -12.57 0.71 5.03
C THR A 63 -12.91 -0.35 6.06
N ASN A 64 -12.28 -0.27 7.23
CA ASN A 64 -12.68 -1.08 8.38
C ASN A 64 -13.69 -0.30 9.24
N ASN A 65 -14.93 -0.80 9.23
CA ASN A 65 -16.02 -0.39 10.10
C ASN A 65 -16.03 -1.41 11.23
N GLY A 66 -15.50 -1.04 12.40
CA GLY A 66 -15.37 -1.96 13.55
C GLY A 66 -16.68 -2.65 13.92
#